data_AF-A0A2V6G1Q1-F1
#
_entry.id   AF-A0A2V6G1Q1-F1
#
_cell.length_a   1.000
_cell.length_b   1.000
_cell.length_c   1.000
_cell.angle_alpha   90.00
_cell.angle_beta   90.00
_cell.angle_gamma   90.00
#
_symmetry.space_group_name_H-M   'P 1'
#
loop_
_entity.id
_entity.type
_entity.pdbx_description
1 polymer ?
#
loop_
_entity_poly.entity_id
_entity_poly.type
_entity_poly.pdbx_seq_one_letter_code
_entity_poly.pdbx_strand_id
1 'polypeptide(L)'
;MGIGVFLTSNANAIPQPDHVVIVIEENHSIYEIIGSTSAPYINSLATEGALFTMSYGVSHPSQGNYLALFNGIEQVVNDTCPPPGSPYSDPNLASELLAVGLTFGGYSQSLDAVGSTTCTNADSEGHYARKHNPWVDFFNVPDSVNMPFVGFFPTDYTMLPTVSIVVPNLEHDMHNGTDPARIVAEIIGLKVISMLTNSGRRRTIAS
;
A
#
# COMPACT_ATOMS: atom_id res chain seq x y z
N MET A 1 -53.58 16.51 -14.15
CA MET A 1 -53.21 15.95 -12.83
C MET A 1 -52.28 14.79 -13.06
N GLY A 2 -51.15 14.75 -12.35
CA GLY A 2 -50.11 13.72 -12.47
C GLY A 2 -48.73 14.27 -12.13
N ILE A 3 -48.52 14.60 -10.86
CA ILE A 3 -47.25 15.05 -10.29
C ILE A 3 -46.33 13.82 -10.20
N GLY A 4 -45.23 13.83 -10.97
CA GLY A 4 -44.11 12.92 -10.79
C GLY A 4 -43.07 13.59 -9.89
N VAL A 5 -42.92 13.07 -8.68
CA VAL A 5 -42.00 13.54 -7.65
C VAL A 5 -40.55 13.34 -8.14
N PHE A 6 -39.78 14.42 -8.25
CA PHE A 6 -38.33 14.35 -8.34
C PHE A 6 -37.78 13.93 -6.97
N LEU A 7 -37.33 12.68 -6.84
CA LEU A 7 -36.50 12.29 -5.71
C LEU A 7 -35.07 12.74 -6.01
N THR A 8 -34.73 13.97 -5.63
CA THR A 8 -33.32 14.37 -5.52
C THR A 8 -32.77 13.75 -4.23
N SER A 9 -32.12 12.59 -4.34
CA SER A 9 -31.34 12.04 -3.23
C SER A 9 -30.04 12.86 -3.06
N ASN A 10 -30.13 14.03 -2.43
CA ASN A 10 -28.97 14.67 -1.85
C ASN A 10 -28.67 14.00 -0.50
N ALA A 11 -28.23 12.73 -0.54
CA ALA A 11 -27.25 12.33 0.44
C ALA A 11 -26.00 13.16 0.09
N ASN A 12 -25.42 13.86 1.06
CA ASN A 12 -24.08 14.40 0.88
C ASN A 12 -23.19 13.20 0.56
N ALA A 13 -22.96 12.94 -0.72
CA ALA A 13 -22.11 11.85 -1.16
C ALA A 13 -20.76 12.09 -0.51
N ILE A 14 -20.24 11.07 0.17
CA ILE A 14 -18.87 11.12 0.67
C ILE A 14 -18.00 11.45 -0.55
N PRO A 15 -17.22 12.55 -0.52
CA PRO A 15 -16.42 12.93 -1.66
C PRO A 15 -15.54 11.75 -2.07
N GLN A 16 -15.66 11.32 -3.33
CA GLN A 16 -14.79 10.29 -3.87
C GLN A 16 -13.39 10.88 -4.04
N PRO A 17 -12.35 10.28 -3.46
CA PRO A 17 -10.98 10.67 -3.75
C PRO A 17 -10.67 10.44 -5.23
N ASP A 18 -9.93 11.35 -5.87
CA ASP A 18 -9.46 11.13 -7.24
C ASP A 18 -8.49 9.94 -7.30
N HIS A 19 -7.63 9.84 -6.28
CA HIS A 19 -6.66 8.77 -6.10
C HIS A 19 -6.51 8.42 -4.61
N VAL A 20 -6.30 7.14 -4.33
CA VAL A 20 -5.89 6.64 -3.01
C VAL A 20 -4.48 6.10 -3.13
N VAL A 21 -3.58 6.55 -2.27
CA VAL A 21 -2.21 6.02 -2.16
C VAL A 21 -2.03 5.42 -0.77
N ILE A 22 -1.69 4.15 -0.72
CA ILE A 22 -1.41 3.39 0.50
C ILE A 22 0.11 3.17 0.53
N VAL A 23 0.76 3.59 1.61
CA VAL A 23 2.18 3.30 1.88
C VAL A 23 2.22 2.32 3.04
N ILE A 24 2.94 1.21 2.89
CA ILE A 24 3.00 0.16 3.91
C ILE A 24 4.40 0.12 4.50
N GLU A 25 4.53 0.55 5.75
CA GLU A 25 5.72 0.38 6.60
C GLU A 25 5.54 -0.87 7.49
N GLU A 26 6.60 -1.38 8.10
CA GLU A 26 6.63 -2.69 8.77
C GLU A 26 7.03 -2.65 10.25
N ASN A 27 6.56 -3.66 10.98
CA ASN A 27 7.06 -4.13 12.28
C ASN A 27 7.31 -3.11 13.40
N HIS A 28 6.39 -2.16 13.60
CA HIS A 28 6.38 -1.30 14.78
C HIS A 28 5.01 -1.21 15.43
N SER A 29 5.00 -1.22 16.76
CA SER A 29 3.81 -0.88 17.52
C SER A 29 3.55 0.63 17.47
N ILE A 30 2.29 1.03 17.66
CA ILE A 30 1.91 2.43 17.74
C ILE A 30 2.68 3.19 18.83
N TYR A 31 3.11 2.52 19.91
CA TYR A 31 3.85 3.11 21.03
C TYR A 31 5.33 3.39 20.70
N GLU A 32 5.88 2.73 19.67
CA GLU A 32 7.24 2.99 19.18
C GLU A 32 7.28 4.15 18.19
N ILE A 33 6.14 4.44 17.54
CA ILE A 33 6.02 5.46 16.50
C ILE A 33 5.42 6.76 17.06
N ILE A 34 4.22 6.73 17.63
CA ILE A 34 3.50 7.95 18.02
C ILE A 34 4.15 8.61 19.24
N GLY A 35 4.53 9.88 19.09
CA GLY A 35 5.31 10.66 20.05
C GLY A 35 6.83 10.51 19.92
N SER A 36 7.32 9.58 19.09
CA SER A 36 8.75 9.35 18.90
C SER A 36 9.39 10.41 18.01
N THR A 37 10.51 11.00 18.47
CA THR A 37 11.32 11.90 17.65
C THR A 37 12.04 11.20 16.50
N SER A 38 12.03 9.86 16.49
CA SER A 38 12.64 9.04 15.44
C SER A 38 11.71 8.82 14.25
N ALA A 39 10.40 8.99 14.45
CA ALA A 39 9.38 8.96 13.39
C ALA A 39 8.71 10.35 13.23
N PRO A 40 9.47 11.46 13.11
CA PRO A 40 8.90 12.81 13.12
C PRO A 40 7.88 13.00 12.00
N TYR A 41 8.04 12.22 10.92
CA TYR A 41 7.22 12.32 9.74
C TYR A 41 5.84 11.67 9.89
N ILE A 42 5.77 10.38 10.24
CA ILE A 42 4.50 9.71 10.57
C ILE A 42 3.74 10.49 11.66
N ASN A 43 4.46 11.02 12.66
CA ASN A 43 3.85 11.87 13.68
C ASN A 43 3.21 13.14 13.12
N SER A 44 3.83 13.79 12.13
CA SER A 44 3.23 14.94 11.46
C SER A 44 1.94 14.55 10.73
N LEU A 45 1.93 13.42 10.01
CA LEU A 45 0.75 12.92 9.29
C LEU A 45 -0.40 12.58 10.23
N ALA A 46 -0.09 11.98 11.39
CA ALA A 46 -1.07 11.66 12.42
C ALA A 46 -1.81 12.90 12.94
N THR A 47 -1.21 14.10 12.86
CA THR A 47 -1.89 15.36 13.24
C THR A 47 -2.80 15.94 12.15
N GLU A 48 -2.62 15.50 10.89
CA GLU A 48 -3.36 16.02 9.73
C GLU A 48 -4.47 15.09 9.24
N GLY A 49 -4.53 13.88 9.79
CA GLY A 49 -5.38 12.80 9.31
C GLY A 49 -6.18 12.10 10.40
N ALA A 50 -6.62 10.90 10.08
CA ALA A 50 -7.14 9.95 11.05
C ALA A 50 -6.02 9.01 11.50
N LEU A 51 -5.97 8.73 12.80
CA LEU A 51 -5.06 7.76 13.43
C LEU A 51 -5.89 6.60 13.99
N PHE A 52 -5.61 5.37 13.55
CA PHE A 52 -6.29 4.18 14.04
C PHE A 52 -5.50 3.57 15.20
N THR A 53 -5.90 3.89 16.43
CA THR A 53 -5.20 3.42 17.64
C THR A 53 -5.47 1.96 18.00
N MET A 54 -6.36 1.30 17.27
CA MET A 54 -6.79 -0.09 17.48
C MET A 54 -6.77 -0.87 16.15
N SER A 55 -5.73 -0.63 15.34
CA SER A 55 -5.42 -1.37 14.11
C SER A 55 -4.38 -2.45 14.45
N TYR A 56 -4.61 -3.69 13.99
CA TYR A 56 -3.76 -4.85 14.33
C TYR A 56 -3.46 -5.69 13.10
N GLY A 57 -2.26 -6.27 13.07
CA GLY A 57 -1.97 -7.39 12.17
C GLY A 57 -2.85 -8.60 12.51
N VAL A 58 -3.21 -9.36 11.49
CA VAL A 58 -4.06 -10.55 11.60
C VAL A 58 -3.26 -11.83 11.78
N SER A 59 -2.00 -11.85 11.31
CA SER A 59 -1.12 -13.01 11.41
C SER A 59 0.34 -12.62 11.65
N HIS A 60 1.19 -13.60 11.93
CA HIS A 60 2.63 -13.45 11.84
C HIS A 60 3.22 -14.75 11.27
N PRO A 61 4.17 -14.69 10.30
CA PRO A 61 4.92 -13.52 9.81
C PRO A 61 4.16 -12.64 8.78
N SER A 62 4.85 -11.65 8.20
CA SER A 62 4.29 -10.56 7.37
C SER A 62 3.36 -11.01 6.25
N GLN A 63 3.68 -12.10 5.53
CA GLN A 63 2.99 -12.43 4.27
C GLN A 63 1.46 -12.58 4.42
N GLY A 64 1.01 -13.15 5.55
CA GLY A 64 -0.42 -13.30 5.80
C GLY A 64 -1.14 -11.94 6.00
N ASN A 65 -0.46 -10.94 6.57
CA ASN A 65 -1.02 -9.59 6.72
C ASN A 65 -1.19 -8.90 5.35
N TYR A 66 -0.21 -9.02 4.45
CA TYR A 66 -0.30 -8.43 3.11
C TYR A 66 -1.39 -9.07 2.27
N LEU A 67 -1.53 -10.41 2.33
CA LEU A 67 -2.61 -11.11 1.65
C LEU A 67 -3.96 -10.67 2.22
N ALA A 68 -4.13 -10.69 3.54
CA ALA A 68 -5.37 -10.26 4.18
C ALA A 68 -5.72 -8.79 3.90
N LEU A 69 -4.74 -7.89 3.83
CA LEU A 69 -4.96 -6.50 3.42
C LEU A 69 -5.47 -6.41 1.96
N PHE A 70 -4.99 -7.29 1.09
CA PHE A 70 -5.27 -7.22 -0.35
C PHE A 70 -6.55 -7.95 -0.78
N ASN A 71 -6.87 -9.10 -0.18
CA ASN A 71 -8.05 -9.91 -0.53
C ASN A 71 -9.00 -10.21 0.64
N GLY A 72 -8.66 -9.80 1.87
CA GLY A 72 -9.49 -10.04 3.05
C GLY A 72 -9.42 -11.46 3.61
N ILE A 73 -8.47 -12.30 3.18
CA ILE A 73 -8.39 -13.72 3.56
C ILE A 73 -7.05 -14.04 4.23
N GLU A 74 -7.12 -14.61 5.44
CA GLU A 74 -5.97 -15.23 6.12
C GLU A 74 -5.75 -16.66 5.61
N GLN A 75 -4.89 -16.82 4.60
CA GLN A 75 -4.72 -18.11 3.91
C GLN A 75 -3.31 -18.71 4.01
N VAL A 76 -2.37 -18.05 4.68
CA VAL A 76 -1.00 -18.54 4.88
C VAL A 76 -0.54 -18.32 6.33
N VAL A 77 0.42 -19.13 6.77
CA VAL A 77 0.96 -19.11 8.15
C VAL A 77 2.47 -18.87 8.20
N ASN A 78 3.11 -18.67 7.05
CA ASN A 78 4.55 -18.45 6.93
C ASN A 78 4.85 -17.58 5.69
N ASP A 79 6.12 -17.21 5.52
CA ASP A 79 6.61 -16.37 4.41
C ASP A 79 7.15 -17.22 3.24
N THR A 80 6.58 -18.40 2.97
CA THR A 80 7.03 -19.24 1.84
C THR A 80 6.80 -18.50 0.52
N CYS A 81 7.78 -18.56 -0.38
CA CYS A 81 7.70 -17.92 -1.68
C CYS A 81 7.90 -18.93 -2.84
N PRO A 82 6.95 -19.03 -3.78
CA PRO A 82 5.62 -18.41 -3.74
C PRO A 82 4.75 -19.04 -2.61
N PRO A 83 3.73 -18.33 -2.10
CA PRO A 83 2.91 -18.86 -1.01
C PRO A 83 2.14 -20.11 -1.43
N PRO A 84 1.93 -21.09 -0.53
CA PRO A 84 1.25 -22.34 -0.86
C PRO A 84 -0.15 -22.11 -1.44
N GLY A 85 -0.43 -22.69 -2.61
CA GLY A 85 -1.73 -22.54 -3.28
C GLY A 85 -1.82 -21.34 -4.24
N SER A 86 -0.81 -20.47 -4.30
CA SER A 86 -0.73 -19.43 -5.32
C SER A 86 -0.37 -19.99 -6.71
N PRO A 87 -0.77 -19.32 -7.81
CA PRO A 87 -1.59 -18.11 -7.84
C PRO A 87 -3.07 -18.37 -7.49
N TYR A 88 -3.67 -17.46 -6.72
CA TYR A 88 -5.05 -17.54 -6.26
C TYR A 88 -6.05 -16.95 -7.26
N SER A 89 -7.32 -17.36 -7.14
CA SER A 89 -8.47 -16.90 -7.94
C SER A 89 -9.37 -15.89 -7.27
N ASP A 90 -9.25 -15.76 -5.95
CA ASP A 90 -10.24 -15.07 -5.14
C ASP A 90 -10.32 -13.58 -5.49
N PRO A 91 -11.50 -12.96 -5.33
CA PRO A 91 -11.64 -11.51 -5.43
C PRO A 91 -10.65 -10.80 -4.53
N ASN A 92 -10.07 -9.72 -5.05
CA ASN A 92 -9.11 -8.88 -4.35
C ASN A 92 -9.29 -7.42 -4.76
N LEU A 93 -8.61 -6.52 -4.06
CA LEU A 93 -8.70 -5.08 -4.28
C LEU A 93 -8.47 -4.70 -5.76
N ALA A 94 -7.44 -5.26 -6.41
CA ALA A 94 -7.15 -4.93 -7.81
C ALA A 94 -8.22 -5.49 -8.75
N SER A 95 -8.63 -6.75 -8.59
CA SER A 95 -9.64 -7.35 -9.47
C SER A 95 -10.98 -6.63 -9.38
N GLU A 96 -11.40 -6.22 -8.18
CA GLU A 96 -12.64 -5.48 -7.96
C GLU A 96 -12.60 -4.08 -8.60
N LEU A 97 -11.47 -3.37 -8.50
CA LEU A 97 -11.28 -2.08 -9.18
C LEU A 97 -11.35 -2.24 -10.71
N LEU A 98 -10.62 -3.22 -11.24
CA LEU A 98 -10.56 -3.47 -12.69
C LEU A 98 -11.93 -3.88 -13.26
N ALA A 99 -12.73 -4.63 -12.50
CA ALA A 99 -14.07 -5.06 -12.92
C ALA A 99 -15.04 -3.89 -13.18
N VAL A 100 -14.81 -2.73 -12.55
CA VAL A 100 -15.62 -1.52 -12.74
C VAL A 100 -14.89 -0.43 -13.55
N GLY A 101 -13.78 -0.77 -14.21
CA GLY A 101 -13.03 0.14 -15.06
C GLY A 101 -12.16 1.16 -14.31
N LEU A 102 -11.92 0.95 -13.02
CA LEU A 102 -10.94 1.71 -12.23
C LEU A 102 -9.55 1.06 -12.36
N THR A 103 -8.51 1.79 -11.94
CA THR A 103 -7.12 1.37 -12.13
C THR A 103 -6.41 1.09 -10.81
N PHE A 104 -5.49 0.13 -10.84
CA PHE A 104 -4.64 -0.25 -9.72
C PHE A 104 -3.16 -0.26 -10.15
N GLY A 105 -2.27 0.12 -9.23
CA GLY A 105 -0.82 -0.03 -9.40
C GLY A 105 -0.14 -0.36 -8.07
N GLY A 106 0.65 -1.43 -8.06
CA GLY A 106 1.52 -1.80 -6.96
C GLY A 106 2.96 -1.45 -7.27
N TYR A 107 3.61 -0.72 -6.37
CA TYR A 107 4.94 -0.14 -6.55
C TYR A 107 5.89 -0.59 -5.45
N SER A 108 6.88 -1.40 -5.77
CA SER A 108 7.87 -1.90 -4.80
C SER A 108 9.25 -1.29 -5.06
N GLN A 109 9.91 -0.78 -4.02
CA GLN A 109 11.16 0.01 -4.15
C GLN A 109 12.29 -0.71 -4.90
N SER A 110 12.52 -1.97 -4.56
CA SER A 110 13.62 -2.78 -5.09
C SER A 110 13.15 -3.85 -6.07
N LEU A 111 11.97 -3.72 -6.68
CA LEU A 111 11.57 -4.64 -7.75
C LEU A 111 12.44 -4.40 -8.99
N ASP A 112 12.91 -5.47 -9.62
CA ASP A 112 13.82 -5.43 -10.77
C ASP A 112 13.13 -4.98 -12.06
N ALA A 113 11.91 -5.46 -12.30
CA ALA A 113 11.18 -5.19 -13.53
C ALA A 113 9.66 -5.27 -13.34
N VAL A 114 8.93 -4.61 -14.25
CA VAL A 114 7.47 -4.73 -14.32
C VAL A 114 7.07 -6.19 -14.49
N GLY A 115 6.12 -6.65 -13.70
CA GLY A 115 5.61 -8.02 -13.75
C GLY A 115 6.53 -9.07 -13.14
N SER A 116 7.66 -8.69 -12.54
CA SER A 116 8.59 -9.66 -11.96
C SER A 116 7.95 -10.45 -10.81
N THR A 117 8.12 -11.76 -10.86
CA THR A 117 7.63 -12.70 -9.86
C THR A 117 8.73 -13.24 -8.95
N THR A 118 9.94 -12.65 -9.02
CA THR A 118 11.09 -13.18 -8.29
C THR A 118 10.86 -13.18 -6.78
N CYS A 119 11.32 -14.24 -6.12
CA CYS A 119 11.28 -14.37 -4.67
C CYS A 119 12.50 -13.74 -3.99
N THR A 120 13.63 -13.67 -4.69
CA THR A 120 14.92 -13.19 -4.17
C THR A 120 15.69 -12.47 -5.29
N ASN A 121 16.71 -11.69 -4.92
CA ASN A 121 17.64 -11.06 -5.87
C ASN A 121 16.99 -10.11 -6.90
N ALA A 122 15.90 -9.42 -6.55
CA ALA A 122 15.36 -8.35 -7.40
C ALA A 122 16.26 -7.10 -7.41
N ASP A 123 17.17 -7.00 -6.45
CA ASP A 123 18.30 -6.07 -6.47
C ASP A 123 19.58 -6.78 -6.02
N SER A 124 20.73 -6.14 -6.28
CA SER A 124 22.05 -6.70 -5.95
C SER A 124 22.29 -6.82 -4.44
N GLU A 125 21.51 -6.10 -3.64
CA GLU A 125 21.64 -6.02 -2.18
C GLU A 125 20.65 -6.94 -1.45
N GLY A 126 19.65 -7.48 -2.16
CA GLY A 126 18.66 -8.39 -1.60
C GLY A 126 17.63 -7.69 -0.70
N HIS A 127 17.35 -6.41 -0.92
CA HIS A 127 16.42 -5.63 -0.10
C HIS A 127 14.96 -5.84 -0.49
N TYR A 128 14.67 -6.36 -1.68
CA TYR A 128 13.29 -6.67 -2.07
C TYR A 128 12.73 -7.87 -1.31
N ALA A 129 11.57 -7.68 -0.68
CA ALA A 129 10.82 -8.74 -0.03
C ALA A 129 9.55 -9.09 -0.81
N ARG A 130 9.57 -10.22 -1.54
CA ARG A 130 8.42 -10.71 -2.32
C ARG A 130 7.16 -10.96 -1.48
N LYS A 131 7.33 -11.25 -0.18
CA LYS A 131 6.25 -11.41 0.79
C LYS A 131 5.45 -10.12 1.08
N HIS A 132 5.98 -8.95 0.75
CA HIS A 132 5.29 -7.65 0.89
C HIS A 132 4.55 -7.24 -0.39
N ASN A 133 4.50 -8.12 -1.40
CA ASN A 133 3.92 -7.85 -2.72
C ASN A 133 2.78 -8.86 -3.02
N PRO A 134 1.58 -8.68 -2.45
CA PRO A 134 0.52 -9.69 -2.51
C PRO A 134 -0.14 -9.80 -3.90
N TRP A 135 -0.14 -8.74 -4.71
CA TRP A 135 -0.86 -8.73 -5.98
C TRP A 135 -0.28 -9.68 -7.04
N VAL A 136 0.99 -10.07 -6.89
CA VAL A 136 1.66 -11.04 -7.78
C VAL A 136 1.26 -12.49 -7.44
N ASP A 137 0.54 -12.72 -6.33
CA ASP A 137 0.07 -14.04 -5.92
C ASP A 137 -1.30 -14.41 -6.51
N PHE A 138 -1.82 -13.64 -7.48
CA PHE A 138 -3.18 -13.82 -8.03
C PHE A 138 -3.18 -13.82 -9.56
N PHE A 139 -3.88 -14.77 -10.19
CA PHE A 139 -3.95 -14.82 -11.66
C PHE A 139 -4.93 -13.80 -12.25
N ASN A 140 -5.86 -13.31 -11.44
CA ASN A 140 -6.88 -12.33 -11.85
C ASN A 140 -6.38 -10.88 -11.71
N VAL A 141 -5.07 -10.70 -11.48
CA VAL A 141 -4.39 -9.41 -11.44
C VAL A 141 -3.34 -9.37 -12.56
N PRO A 142 -3.39 -8.39 -13.48
CA PRO A 142 -2.43 -8.32 -14.57
C PRO A 142 -1.01 -7.98 -14.09
N ASP A 143 0.00 -8.70 -14.58
CA ASP A 143 1.42 -8.44 -14.25
C ASP A 143 1.87 -6.99 -14.50
N SER A 144 1.24 -6.30 -15.45
CA SER A 144 1.54 -4.90 -15.77
C SER A 144 1.28 -3.91 -14.63
N VAL A 145 0.51 -4.30 -13.62
CA VAL A 145 0.25 -3.46 -12.44
C VAL A 145 1.29 -3.65 -11.34
N ASN A 146 2.20 -4.62 -11.48
CA ASN A 146 3.32 -4.86 -10.56
C ASN A 146 4.56 -4.13 -11.05
N MET A 147 4.91 -2.99 -10.45
CA MET A 147 5.91 -2.07 -10.99
C MET A 147 7.03 -1.80 -9.97
N PRO A 148 8.28 -1.56 -10.45
CA PRO A 148 9.30 -0.93 -9.63
C PRO A 148 8.86 0.47 -9.19
N PHE A 149 9.17 0.90 -7.98
CA PHE A 149 8.89 2.28 -7.59
C PHE A 149 9.74 3.26 -8.40
N VAL A 150 11.05 3.00 -8.49
CA VAL A 150 11.99 3.88 -9.17
C VAL A 150 11.73 3.85 -10.67
N GLY A 151 11.39 5.01 -11.23
CA GLY A 151 11.13 5.19 -12.66
C GLY A 151 9.70 4.92 -13.12
N PHE A 152 8.84 4.31 -12.27
CA PHE A 152 7.43 4.06 -12.63
C PHE A 152 6.42 4.73 -11.71
N PHE A 153 6.75 5.01 -10.44
CA PHE A 153 5.83 5.77 -9.60
C PHE A 153 5.71 7.21 -10.17
N PRO A 154 4.50 7.65 -10.56
CA PRO A 154 4.33 8.96 -11.19
C PRO A 154 4.79 10.09 -10.28
N THR A 155 5.31 11.16 -10.86
CA THR A 155 5.59 12.43 -10.15
C THR A 155 4.49 13.47 -10.35
N ASP A 156 3.59 13.23 -11.31
CA ASP A 156 2.36 13.99 -11.51
C ASP A 156 1.21 13.23 -10.84
N TYR A 157 0.56 13.89 -9.89
CA TYR A 157 -0.59 13.36 -9.16
C TYR A 157 -1.71 12.89 -10.09
N THR A 158 -1.94 13.58 -11.22
CA THR A 158 -3.02 13.26 -12.16
C THR A 158 -2.80 11.97 -12.95
N MET A 159 -1.57 11.43 -12.92
CA MET A 159 -1.21 10.18 -13.58
C MET A 159 -1.28 8.95 -12.65
N LEU A 160 -1.64 9.15 -11.37
CA LEU A 160 -1.77 8.03 -10.45
C LEU A 160 -2.91 7.08 -10.89
N PRO A 161 -2.78 5.77 -10.66
CA PRO A 161 -3.92 4.87 -10.64
C PRO A 161 -5.01 5.34 -9.65
N THR A 162 -6.24 4.83 -9.80
CA THR A 162 -7.31 5.07 -8.82
C THR A 162 -6.85 4.64 -7.43
N VAL A 163 -6.19 3.49 -7.32
CA VAL A 163 -5.54 3.01 -6.10
C VAL A 163 -4.10 2.62 -6.37
N SER A 164 -3.17 3.21 -5.62
CA SER A 164 -1.76 2.87 -5.63
C SER A 164 -1.35 2.27 -4.28
N ILE A 165 -0.63 1.16 -4.29
CA ILE A 165 0.05 0.64 -3.09
C ILE A 165 1.55 0.79 -3.30
N VAL A 166 2.24 1.41 -2.33
CA VAL A 166 3.67 1.63 -2.33
C VAL A 166 4.29 0.87 -1.17
N VAL A 167 5.29 0.05 -1.48
CA VAL A 167 5.99 -0.82 -0.53
C VAL A 167 7.48 -0.50 -0.58
N PRO A 168 8.04 0.14 0.46
CA PRO A 168 9.48 0.32 0.61
C PRO A 168 10.20 -1.04 0.69
N ASN A 169 11.51 -1.04 0.44
CA ASN A 169 12.32 -2.25 0.59
C ASN A 169 12.71 -2.45 2.06
N LEU A 170 13.34 -3.60 2.38
CA LEU A 170 13.68 -3.97 3.74
C LEU A 170 14.63 -3.01 4.48
N GLU A 171 15.29 -2.09 3.77
CA GLU A 171 16.13 -1.05 4.37
C GLU A 171 15.31 0.18 4.80
N HIS A 172 14.21 0.45 4.11
CA HIS A 172 13.42 1.68 4.25
C HIS A 172 11.99 1.44 4.75
N ASP A 173 11.56 0.18 4.91
CA ASP A 173 10.23 -0.20 5.43
C ASP A 173 10.19 -0.31 6.96
N MET A 174 11.25 0.11 7.65
CA MET A 174 11.45 -0.06 9.09
C MET A 174 11.60 -1.53 9.56
N HIS A 175 11.71 -2.51 8.68
CA HIS A 175 11.86 -3.91 9.06
C HIS A 175 13.25 -4.22 9.62
N ASN A 176 14.32 -3.93 8.86
CA ASN A 176 15.69 -4.34 9.20
C ASN A 176 16.47 -3.31 10.02
N GLY A 177 17.32 -3.80 10.92
CA GLY A 177 18.23 -2.98 11.71
C GLY A 177 17.83 -2.91 13.17
N THR A 178 18.24 -1.84 13.85
CA THR A 178 17.97 -1.60 15.27
C THR A 178 17.32 -0.25 15.48
N ASP A 179 16.41 -0.16 16.43
CA ASP A 179 15.82 1.12 16.81
C ASP A 179 16.84 2.04 17.51
N PRO A 180 16.83 3.35 17.23
CA PRO A 180 15.87 4.06 16.36
C PRO A 180 16.26 4.10 14.87
N ALA A 181 17.39 3.54 14.46
CA ALA A 181 17.95 3.75 13.12
C ALA A 181 17.03 3.28 11.98
N ARG A 182 16.35 2.14 12.15
CA ARG A 182 15.41 1.62 11.13
C ARG A 182 14.13 2.43 11.00
N ILE A 183 13.68 3.08 12.07
CA ILE A 183 12.53 4.00 12.05
C ILE A 183 12.88 5.28 11.27
N VAL A 184 14.12 5.75 11.37
CA VAL A 184 14.58 6.98 10.70
C VAL A 184 14.77 6.79 9.19
N ALA A 185 14.86 5.55 8.70
CA ALA A 185 15.14 5.22 7.30
C ALA A 185 13.96 5.47 6.32
N GLU A 186 12.87 6.10 6.76
CA GLU A 186 11.61 6.31 6.01
C GLU A 186 11.76 7.29 4.81
N ILE A 187 12.49 6.91 3.76
CA ILE A 187 12.80 7.79 2.62
C ILE A 187 11.65 7.82 1.59
N ILE A 188 10.87 6.75 1.44
CA ILE A 188 9.82 6.67 0.42
C ILE A 188 8.54 7.38 0.83
N GLY A 189 8.10 7.23 2.09
CA GLY A 189 6.96 7.98 2.61
C GLY A 189 7.10 9.49 2.35
N LEU A 190 8.29 10.04 2.58
CA LEU A 190 8.63 11.44 2.30
C LEU A 190 8.50 11.82 0.82
N LYS A 191 8.94 10.96 -0.11
CA LYS A 191 8.85 11.22 -1.57
C LYS A 191 7.40 11.17 -2.06
N VAL A 192 6.67 10.13 -1.66
CA VAL A 192 5.26 9.95 -2.03
C VAL A 192 4.44 11.16 -1.59
N ILE A 193 4.59 11.57 -0.35
CA ILE A 193 3.79 12.66 0.17
C ILE A 193 4.31 14.03 -0.28
N SER A 194 5.62 14.23 -0.49
CA SER A 194 6.09 15.47 -1.14
C SER A 194 5.35 15.74 -2.46
N MET A 195 5.10 14.69 -3.25
CA MET A 195 4.25 14.80 -4.44
C MET A 195 2.79 15.15 -4.09
N LEU A 196 2.17 14.46 -3.12
CA LEU A 196 0.78 14.70 -2.71
C LEU A 196 0.56 16.10 -2.11
N THR A 197 1.56 16.67 -1.45
CA THR A 197 1.47 18.01 -0.84
C THR A 197 1.60 19.12 -1.88
N ASN A 198 2.46 18.93 -2.90
CA ASN A 198 2.63 19.86 -4.01
C ASN A 198 1.40 19.90 -4.95
N SER A 199 0.55 18.87 -4.96
CA SER A 199 -0.70 18.87 -5.74
C SER A 199 -1.86 19.62 -5.06
N GLY A 200 -1.67 20.11 -3.82
CA GLY A 200 -2.68 20.88 -3.08
C GLY A 200 -3.87 20.06 -2.55
N ARG A 201 -3.81 18.72 -2.57
CA ARG A 201 -4.89 17.82 -2.14
C ARG A 201 -4.41 16.88 -1.03
N ARG A 202 -4.56 17.29 0.25
CA ARG A 202 -4.31 16.41 1.41
C ARG A 202 -5.60 15.87 2.01
N ARG A 203 -5.72 14.54 2.10
CA ARG A 203 -6.41 13.82 3.17
C ARG A 203 -5.64 12.52 3.39
N THR A 204 -4.78 12.49 4.41
CA THR A 204 -3.97 11.32 4.73
C THR A 204 -4.67 10.48 5.78
N ILE A 205 -4.63 9.16 5.63
CA ILE A 205 -5.15 8.18 6.58
C ILE A 205 -3.95 7.34 7.00
N ALA A 206 -3.58 7.39 8.28
CA ALA A 206 -2.47 6.62 8.84
C ALA A 206 -3.05 5.49 9.71
N SER A 207 -2.84 4.24 9.31
CA SER A 207 -3.31 3.03 9.98
C SER A 207 -2.22 2.33 10.74
#